data_AF-A0A820HWZ1-F1
#
_entry.id   AF-A0A820HWZ1-F1
#
_cell.length_a   1.000
_cell.length_b   1.000
_cell.length_c   1.000
_cell.angle_alpha   90.00
_cell.angle_beta   90.00
_cell.angle_gamma   90.00
#
_symmetry.space_group_name_H-M   'P 1'
#
loop_
_entity.id
_entity.type
_entity.pdbx_description
1 polymer ?
#
loop_
_entity_poly.entity_id
_entity_poly.type
_entity_poly.pdbx_seq_one_letter_code
_entity_poly.pdbx_strand_id
1 'polypeptide(L)'
;TCQGDSGGPLMRFEPTQKRWVLAGITSFGLGCADPRYSGVYTRVSAYRDWLRSVVSDGFIESLINLDSSATEKYYNTYIVFLSVVLFYFFSLWIQ
;
A
#
# COMPACT_ATOMS: atom_id res chain seq x y z
N THR A 1 -3.24 -2.90 21.05
CA THR A 1 -3.56 -4.05 20.20
C THR A 1 -4.79 -4.74 20.71
N CYS A 2 -5.71 -5.03 19.81
CA CYS A 2 -6.86 -5.89 20.02
C CYS A 2 -6.97 -6.92 18.88
N GLN A 3 -8.05 -7.70 18.90
CA GLN A 3 -8.40 -8.60 17.81
C GLN A 3 -8.60 -7.80 16.52
N GLY A 4 -8.10 -8.32 15.41
CA GLY A 4 -8.15 -7.66 14.09
C GLY A 4 -7.00 -6.70 13.80
N ASP A 5 -6.22 -6.30 14.79
CA ASP A 5 -5.04 -5.43 14.57
C ASP A 5 -3.80 -6.20 14.10
N SER A 6 -3.83 -7.54 14.15
CA SER A 6 -2.70 -8.41 13.81
C SER A 6 -2.19 -8.14 12.39
N GLY A 7 -0.87 -7.97 12.24
CA GLY A 7 -0.24 -7.55 10.98
C GLY A 7 -0.21 -6.04 10.76
N GLY A 8 -0.93 -5.26 11.57
CA GLY A 8 -0.96 -3.80 11.49
C GLY A 8 0.36 -3.13 11.94
N PRO A 9 0.60 -1.87 11.51
CA PRO A 9 1.86 -1.19 11.75
C PRO A 9 1.93 -0.49 13.12
N LEU A 10 3.06 -0.68 13.82
CA LEU A 10 3.47 0.20 14.92
C LEU A 10 4.49 1.21 14.38
N MET A 11 4.05 2.46 14.23
CA MET A 11 4.85 3.54 13.65
C MET A 11 5.48 4.41 14.74
N ARG A 12 6.73 4.83 14.52
CA ARG A 12 7.43 5.85 15.33
C ARG A 12 7.84 7.00 14.44
N PHE A 13 7.61 8.24 14.88
CA PHE A 13 8.15 9.40 14.20
C PHE A 13 9.63 9.59 14.54
N GLU A 14 10.48 9.70 13.52
CA GLU A 14 11.91 9.99 13.62
C GLU A 14 12.14 11.48 13.31
N PRO A 15 12.33 12.34 14.31
CA PRO A 15 12.38 13.79 14.11
C PRO A 15 13.57 14.23 13.26
N THR A 16 14.70 13.53 13.37
CA THR A 16 15.95 13.84 12.65
C THR A 16 15.78 13.75 11.14
N GLN A 17 15.05 12.73 10.68
CA GLN A 17 14.78 12.47 9.26
C GLN A 17 13.39 12.94 8.83
N LYS A 18 12.62 13.57 9.74
CA LYS A 18 11.25 14.05 9.53
C LYS A 18 10.34 13.02 8.87
N ARG A 19 10.42 11.74 9.29
CA ARG A 19 9.64 10.65 8.69
C ARG A 19 9.10 9.67 9.73
N TRP A 20 8.04 8.96 9.34
CA TRP A 20 7.54 7.81 10.09
C TRP A 20 8.33 6.56 9.74
N VAL A 21 8.65 5.77 10.75
CA VAL A 21 9.38 4.51 10.64
C VAL A 21 8.52 3.39 11.19
N LEU A 22 8.41 2.30 10.45
CA LEU A 22 7.77 1.08 10.91
C LEU A 22 8.67 0.41 11.95
N ALA A 23 8.32 0.55 13.23
CA ALA A 23 9.10 0.03 14.34
C ALA A 23 8.72 -1.43 14.67
N GLY A 24 7.44 -1.77 14.51
CA GLY A 24 6.91 -3.09 14.82
C GLY A 24 5.72 -3.49 13.96
N ILE A 25 5.43 -4.78 13.95
CA ILE A 25 4.19 -5.35 13.40
C ILE A 25 3.40 -5.95 14.56
N THR A 26 2.13 -5.62 14.64
CA THR A 26 1.23 -6.13 15.69
C THR A 26 1.18 -7.66 15.67
N SER A 27 1.46 -8.29 16.81
CA SER A 27 1.42 -9.74 16.96
C SER A 27 0.24 -10.19 17.82
N PHE A 28 0.32 -9.98 19.14
CA PHE A 28 -0.75 -10.37 20.08
C PHE A 28 -0.77 -9.47 21.32
N GLY A 29 -1.74 -9.70 22.21
CA GLY A 29 -1.82 -9.06 23.52
C GLY A 29 -2.73 -9.86 24.45
N LEU A 30 -2.55 -9.70 25.75
CA LEU A 30 -3.46 -10.26 26.76
C LEU A 30 -4.60 -9.27 26.99
N GLY A 31 -5.79 -9.60 26.47
CA GLY A 31 -6.92 -8.67 26.43
C GLY A 31 -6.73 -7.54 25.42
N CYS A 32 -7.59 -6.54 25.48
CA CYS A 32 -7.54 -5.35 24.63
C CYS A 32 -7.46 -4.09 25.50
N ALA A 33 -6.40 -3.28 25.30
CA ALA A 33 -6.16 -2.04 26.04
C ALA A 33 -6.18 -2.19 27.58
N ASP A 34 -5.77 -3.36 28.09
CA ASP A 34 -5.62 -3.57 29.54
C ASP A 34 -4.35 -2.84 30.01
N PRO A 35 -4.43 -1.92 31.01
CA PRO A 35 -3.28 -1.15 31.47
C PRO A 35 -2.18 -2.01 32.12
N ARG A 36 -2.48 -3.26 32.51
CA ARG A 36 -1.51 -4.18 33.09
C ARG A 36 -0.69 -4.92 32.04
N TYR A 37 -1.19 -5.00 30.80
CA TYR A 37 -0.57 -5.80 29.74
C TYR A 37 -0.31 -4.95 28.50
N SER A 38 0.96 -4.91 28.08
CA SER A 38 1.32 -4.26 26.83
C SER A 38 1.03 -5.17 25.63
N GLY A 39 0.77 -4.55 24.47
CA GLY A 39 0.74 -5.27 23.20
C GLY A 39 2.14 -5.78 22.86
N VAL A 40 2.20 -6.98 22.28
CA VAL A 40 3.44 -7.60 21.80
C VAL A 40 3.54 -7.38 20.30
N TYR A 41 4.71 -6.92 19.86
CA TYR A 41 4.99 -6.55 18.47
C TYR A 41 6.24 -7.26 17.98
N THR A 42 6.23 -7.70 16.72
CA THR A 42 7.42 -8.19 16.03
C THR A 42 8.36 -7.04 15.74
N ARG A 43 9.63 -7.16 16.17
CA ARG A 43 10.65 -6.13 15.94
C ARG A 43 11.13 -6.15 14.48
N VAL A 44 10.65 -5.20 13.66
CA VAL A 44 10.96 -5.14 12.22
C VAL A 44 12.46 -5.06 11.94
N SER A 45 13.22 -4.32 12.75
CA SER A 45 14.67 -4.18 12.58
C SER A 45 15.44 -5.51 12.69
N ALA A 46 14.92 -6.51 13.40
CA ALA A 46 15.55 -7.82 13.51
C ALA A 46 15.45 -8.66 12.22
N TYR A 47 14.50 -8.32 11.35
CA TYR A 47 14.22 -9.04 10.09
C TYR A 47 14.73 -8.30 8.86
N ARG A 48 15.52 -7.22 9.03
CA ARG A 48 15.95 -6.36 7.92
C ARG A 48 16.65 -7.13 6.81
N ASP A 49 17.53 -8.06 7.15
CA ASP A 49 18.35 -8.76 6.16
C ASP A 49 17.52 -9.81 5.40
N TRP A 50 16.58 -10.48 6.08
CA TRP A 50 15.57 -11.32 5.43
C TRP A 50 14.62 -10.51 4.54
N LEU A 51 14.14 -9.36 5.03
CA LEU A 51 13.31 -8.46 4.21
C LEU A 51 14.05 -8.03 2.95
N ARG A 52 15.34 -7.69 3.07
CA ARG A 52 16.17 -7.37 1.91
C ARG A 52 16.24 -8.57 0.97
N SER A 53 16.55 -9.78 1.45
CA SER A 53 16.66 -10.94 0.57
C SER A 53 15.35 -11.28 -0.17
N VAL A 54 14.19 -11.03 0.45
CA VAL A 54 12.89 -11.33 -0.18
C VAL A 54 12.43 -10.20 -1.12
N VAL A 55 12.73 -8.94 -0.79
CA VAL A 55 12.23 -7.77 -1.55
C VAL A 55 13.18 -7.37 -2.68
N SER A 56 14.48 -7.65 -2.57
CA SER A 56 15.48 -7.28 -3.59
C SER A 56 15.46 -8.16 -4.86
N ASP A 57 14.82 -9.33 -4.83
CA ASP A 57 14.60 -10.15 -6.02
C ASP A 57 13.38 -9.65 -6.82
N GLY A 58 13.53 -8.53 -7.54
CA GLY A 58 12.70 -8.14 -8.69
C GLY A 58 11.19 -7.91 -8.47
N PHE A 59 10.67 -8.11 -7.26
CA PHE A 59 9.23 -8.10 -6.99
C PHE A 59 8.65 -6.68 -6.96
N ILE A 60 9.37 -5.71 -6.37
CA ILE A 60 8.91 -4.32 -6.36
C ILE A 60 8.99 -3.73 -7.77
N GLU A 61 10.04 -4.03 -8.52
CA GLU A 61 10.15 -3.63 -9.92
C GLU A 61 9.02 -4.24 -10.76
N SER A 62 8.69 -5.52 -10.57
CA SER A 62 7.58 -6.14 -11.30
C SER A 62 6.22 -5.56 -10.91
N LEU A 63 5.96 -5.27 -9.63
CA LEU A 63 4.71 -4.64 -9.19
C LEU A 63 4.55 -3.21 -9.72
N ILE A 64 5.61 -2.40 -9.69
CA ILE A 64 5.58 -1.02 -10.21
C ILE A 64 5.34 -1.05 -11.73
N ASN A 65 5.97 -1.97 -12.45
CA ASN A 65 5.76 -2.14 -13.90
C ASN A 65 4.36 -2.69 -14.24
N LEU A 66 3.76 -3.51 -13.37
CA LEU A 66 2.39 -4.00 -13.54
C LEU A 66 1.35 -2.90 -13.32
N ASP A 67 1.49 -2.09 -12.27
CA ASP A 67 0.54 -1.02 -11.96
C ASP A 67 0.59 0.12 -13.00
N SER A 68 1.79 0.52 -13.41
CA SER A 68 1.98 1.56 -14.42
C SER A 68 1.42 1.17 -15.79
N SER A 69 1.73 -0.04 -16.29
CA SER A 69 1.27 -0.49 -17.62
C SER A 69 -0.24 -0.72 -17.69
N ALA A 70 -0.84 -1.26 -16.62
CA ALA A 70 -2.28 -1.50 -16.56
C ALA A 70 -3.07 -0.19 -16.47
N THR A 71 -2.61 0.75 -15.64
CA THR A 71 -3.27 2.05 -15.44
C THR A 71 -3.22 2.92 -16.70
N GLU A 72 -2.07 2.98 -17.38
CA GLU A 72 -1.93 3.74 -18.64
C GLU A 72 -2.80 3.18 -19.77
N LYS A 73 -2.84 1.84 -19.91
CA LYS A 73 -3.67 1.18 -20.93
C LYS A 73 -5.17 1.38 -20.67
N TYR A 74 -5.61 1.30 -19.41
CA TYR A 74 -7.00 1.54 -19.04
C TYR A 74 -7.41 3.00 -19.33
N TYR A 75 -6.58 3.97 -18.93
CA TYR A 75 -6.85 5.39 -19.16
C TYR A 75 -6.91 5.75 -20.64
N ASN A 76 -5.96 5.25 -21.45
CA ASN A 76 -5.96 5.45 -22.90
C ASN A 76 -7.19 4.83 -23.57
N THR A 77 -7.59 3.62 -23.15
CA THR A 77 -8.80 2.98 -23.67
C THR A 77 -10.05 3.79 -23.33
N TYR A 78 -10.14 4.32 -22.11
CA TYR A 78 -11.28 5.12 -21.66
C TYR A 78 -11.35 6.48 -22.36
N ILE A 79 -10.23 7.17 -22.57
CA ILE A 79 -10.17 8.43 -23.34
C ILE A 79 -10.59 8.21 -24.79
N VAL A 80 -10.08 7.17 -25.45
CA VAL A 80 -10.46 6.86 -26.83
C VAL A 80 -11.96 6.56 -26.89
N PHE A 81 -12.48 5.75 -25.97
CA PHE A 81 -13.90 5.43 -25.90
C PHE A 81 -14.77 6.67 -25.66
N LEU A 82 -14.43 7.51 -24.67
CA LEU A 82 -15.12 8.77 -24.40
C LEU A 82 -15.06 9.72 -25.59
N SER A 83 -13.91 9.86 -26.24
CA SER A 83 -13.76 10.73 -27.41
C SER A 83 -14.67 10.28 -28.54
N VAL A 84 -14.68 8.98 -28.86
CA VAL A 84 -15.54 8.40 -29.91
C VAL A 84 -17.02 8.57 -29.57
N VAL A 85 -17.43 8.28 -28.35
CA VAL A 85 -18.82 8.47 -27.89
C VAL A 85 -19.23 9.93 -27.96
N LEU A 86 -18.39 10.87 -27.50
CA LEU A 86 -18.64 12.30 -27.59
C LEU A 86 -18.69 12.78 -29.05
N PHE A 87 -17.84 12.28 -29.93
CA PHE A 87 -17.90 12.58 -31.36
C PHE A 87 -19.21 12.07 -32.00
N TYR A 88 -19.68 10.87 -31.63
CA TYR A 88 -20.96 10.35 -32.11
C TYR A 88 -22.15 11.17 -31.60
N PHE A 89 -22.17 11.51 -30.32
CA PHE A 89 -23.23 12.36 -29.74
C PHE A 89 -23.22 13.77 -30.33
N PHE A 90 -22.03 14.35 -30.56
CA PHE A 90 -21.90 15.66 -31.20
C PHE A 90 -22.38 15.63 -32.66
N SER A 91 -22.09 14.54 -33.38
CA SER A 91 -22.52 14.35 -34.77
C SER A 91 -24.04 14.13 -34.91
N LEU A 92 -24.67 13.47 -33.94
CA LEU A 92 -26.13 13.26 -33.89
C LEU A 92 -26.91 14.53 -33.51
N TRP A 93 -26.26 15.52 -32.90
CA TRP A 93 -26.90 16.78 -32.47
C TRP A 93 -26.84 17.89 -33.55
N ILE A 94 -26.06 17.67 -34.62
CA ILE A 94 -25.91 18.62 -35.75
C ILE A 94 -26.82 18.23 -36.94
N GLN A 95 -27.66 17.20 -36.78
CA GLN A 95 -28.73 16.82 -37.70
C GLN A 95 -30.09 17.15 -37.10
#